data_AF-A0A257TJG9-F1
#
_entry.id   AF-A0A257TJG9-F1
#
_cell.length_a   1.000
_cell.length_b   1.000
_cell.length_c   1.000
_cell.angle_alpha   90.00
_cell.angle_beta   90.00
_cell.angle_gamma   90.00
#
_symmetry.space_group_name_H-M   'P 1'
#
loop_
_entity.id
_entity.type
_entity.pdbx_description
1 polymer ?
#
loop_
_entity_poly.entity_id
_entity_poly.type
_entity_poly.pdbx_seq_one_letter_code
_entity_poly.pdbx_strand_id
1 'polypeptide(L)'
;STTEVGGRLLNLRWLLEGPESALDEVARLQRHSILARYPVYEQKSRQAKKLRADLQKLPLAPEDKEVASQQSQMLADLYKLTGDQELILRQIALRREPASLVFPPVRSFKSVQESLVEGQGLLVYFTTSRYTYAFYLEKEKYDYWEFKANKRFPMNVTSMMQKWGNFEQNKVMKLEDLSDAWRKPAQEVLNVLMPRAGTRAKNSSARTLDELVIVPDGMLWYIPFEALPVMVGEHSEPLIHRTRVRYAPTVGLAIGDTQRRKTRGNMVVALGRLFPRDDDEVTLAAFDDIAHAIPDAVAIRDKPPAPGALYASLFDRLIVLSEVAPAAPGYLWSPVQVDAKAPGSTLLEWMALPFNGPEQVILPAFRTAAERSMKAGPKDASGSDIFFTLCGLMGSGARTVLISRWRTGGQTSVDLVREFAQELPHTTASDAWQRSVQIVSKSEVNVAAEPRLKLTPQQHAPLAEHPFFWAGYLLADTGALPMTDEEEEAAEQVVRTFCDAFDGRNAEALRPFFTDDVVYHNIPVDPAVGIDATIAFIEGFFGMCESMTIETVHLAVRGNVVLTERIDTFTIGGVVAPLPVMGTFEVRDGRISAWRDYFDMGQVLAMFSGDA
;
A
#
# COMPACT_ATOMS: atom_id res chain seq x y z
N SER A 1 6.73 3.16 24.41
CA SER A 1 5.59 3.74 23.67
C SER A 1 5.70 5.25 23.73
N THR A 2 5.80 5.94 22.59
CA THR A 2 5.71 7.40 22.50
C THR A 2 4.27 7.90 22.35
N THR A 3 3.28 7.00 22.37
CA THR A 3 1.85 7.33 22.33
C THR A 3 1.26 7.31 23.73
N GLU A 4 0.31 8.22 24.01
CA GLU A 4 -0.33 8.43 25.32
C GLU A 4 -0.94 7.15 25.93
N VAL A 5 -1.25 6.13 25.10
CA VAL A 5 -1.90 4.88 25.55
C VAL A 5 -1.21 3.62 24.98
N GLY A 6 0.11 3.63 24.82
CA GLY A 6 0.84 2.35 24.63
C GLY A 6 0.64 1.63 23.29
N GLY A 7 0.16 2.30 22.23
CA GLY A 7 -0.24 1.67 20.95
C GLY A 7 -1.68 1.12 20.94
N ARG A 8 -2.38 1.16 22.08
CA ARG A 8 -3.76 0.68 22.24
C ARG A 8 -4.76 1.45 21.38
N LEU A 9 -4.59 2.77 21.26
CA LEU A 9 -5.46 3.59 20.40
C LEU A 9 -5.34 3.17 18.94
N LEU A 10 -4.12 2.97 18.44
CA LEU A 10 -3.90 2.49 17.08
C LEU A 10 -4.59 1.14 16.85
N ASN A 11 -4.46 0.22 17.79
CA ASN A 11 -5.10 -1.08 17.71
C ASN A 11 -6.63 -1.01 17.75
N LEU A 12 -7.22 -0.10 18.53
CA LEU A 12 -8.67 0.12 18.49
C LEU A 12 -9.14 0.70 17.14
N ARG A 13 -8.35 1.58 16.52
CA ARG A 13 -8.65 2.11 15.17
C ARG A 13 -8.62 0.99 14.13
N TRP A 14 -7.57 0.18 14.10
CA TRP A 14 -7.50 -1.01 13.24
C TRP A 14 -8.62 -1.99 13.52
N LEU A 15 -8.88 -2.27 14.79
CA LEU A 15 -9.93 -3.18 15.23
C LEU A 15 -11.31 -2.72 14.79
N LEU A 16 -11.65 -1.43 14.84
CA LEU A 16 -13.01 -0.95 14.55
C LEU A 16 -13.20 -0.44 13.13
N GLU A 17 -12.14 0.09 12.50
CA GLU A 17 -12.22 0.77 11.20
C GLU A 17 -11.33 0.14 10.12
N GLY A 18 -10.43 -0.77 10.47
CA GLY A 18 -9.62 -1.51 9.52
C GLY A 18 -10.42 -2.54 8.70
N PRO A 19 -9.88 -3.02 7.58
CA PRO A 19 -10.54 -4.03 6.77
C PRO A 19 -10.70 -5.33 7.57
N GLU A 20 -11.80 -6.06 7.32
CA GLU A 20 -12.09 -7.32 8.03
C GLU A 20 -11.07 -8.43 7.73
N SER A 21 -10.45 -8.40 6.55
CA SER A 21 -9.34 -9.26 6.14
C SER A 21 -8.12 -9.15 7.06
N ALA A 22 -7.91 -7.99 7.69
CA ALA A 22 -6.82 -7.78 8.64
C ALA A 22 -7.14 -8.30 10.06
N LEU A 23 -8.38 -8.74 10.31
CA LEU A 23 -8.82 -9.23 11.60
C LEU A 23 -8.89 -10.76 11.63
N ASP A 24 -8.25 -11.34 12.64
CA ASP A 24 -8.51 -12.73 13.02
C ASP A 24 -9.91 -12.89 13.65
N GLU A 25 -10.33 -14.14 13.86
CA GLU A 25 -11.66 -14.46 14.42
C GLU A 25 -11.90 -13.79 15.78
N VAL A 26 -10.87 -13.75 16.64
CA VAL A 26 -10.96 -13.12 17.97
C VAL A 26 -11.18 -11.62 17.83
N ALA A 27 -10.45 -10.95 16.94
CA ALA A 27 -10.59 -9.53 16.67
C ALA A 27 -11.96 -9.21 16.03
N ARG A 28 -12.51 -10.06 15.15
CA ARG A 28 -13.86 -9.87 14.59
C ARG A 28 -14.95 -9.94 15.67
N LEU A 29 -14.89 -10.94 16.54
CA LEU A 29 -15.81 -11.07 17.68
C LEU A 29 -15.68 -9.87 18.64
N GLN A 30 -14.44 -9.42 18.89
CA GLN A 30 -14.17 -8.25 19.72
C GLN A 30 -14.72 -6.96 19.08
N ARG A 31 -14.55 -6.75 17.77
CA ARG A 31 -15.16 -5.65 17.02
C ARG A 31 -16.68 -5.64 17.23
N HIS A 32 -17.34 -6.78 16.99
CA HIS A 32 -18.79 -6.89 17.16
C HIS A 32 -19.24 -6.56 18.60
N SER A 33 -18.55 -7.13 19.59
CA SER A 33 -18.82 -6.88 21.02
C SER A 33 -18.65 -5.40 21.42
N ILE A 34 -17.65 -4.71 20.87
CA ILE A 34 -17.43 -3.29 21.13
C ILE A 34 -18.53 -2.46 20.44
N LEU A 35 -18.81 -2.69 19.17
CA LEU A 35 -19.84 -1.92 18.44
C LEU A 35 -21.22 -2.04 19.11
N ALA A 36 -21.62 -3.23 19.56
CA ALA A 36 -22.86 -3.45 20.29
C ALA A 36 -22.93 -2.66 21.62
N ARG A 37 -21.79 -2.44 22.29
CA ARG A 37 -21.73 -1.68 23.56
C ARG A 37 -21.60 -0.17 23.37
N TYR A 38 -21.12 0.26 22.21
CA TYR A 38 -20.92 1.68 21.88
C TYR A 38 -21.68 2.06 20.59
N PRO A 39 -23.03 1.96 20.58
CA PRO A 39 -23.84 2.19 19.37
C PRO A 39 -23.70 3.60 18.79
N VAL A 40 -23.40 4.61 19.62
CA VAL A 40 -23.11 5.97 19.16
C VAL A 40 -21.84 6.02 18.31
N TYR A 41 -20.81 5.23 18.67
CA TYR A 41 -19.61 5.12 17.85
C TYR A 41 -19.91 4.46 16.51
N GLU A 42 -20.67 3.36 16.52
CA GLU A 42 -21.07 2.67 15.29
C GLU A 42 -21.86 3.58 14.34
N GLN A 43 -22.83 4.33 14.87
CA GLN A 43 -23.61 5.30 14.08
C GLN A 43 -22.70 6.35 13.42
N LYS A 44 -21.75 6.92 14.18
CA LYS A 44 -20.79 7.90 13.66
C LYS A 44 -19.84 7.28 12.63
N SER A 45 -19.40 6.03 12.84
CA SER A 45 -18.58 5.29 11.87
C SER A 45 -19.30 5.11 10.54
N ARG A 46 -20.58 4.69 10.55
CA ARG A 46 -21.40 4.57 9.34
C ARG A 46 -21.57 5.91 8.63
N GLN A 47 -21.82 6.99 9.39
CA GLN A 47 -21.92 8.35 8.84
C GLN A 47 -20.61 8.82 8.21
N ALA A 48 -19.46 8.56 8.85
CA ALA A 48 -18.16 8.96 8.35
C ALA A 48 -17.78 8.21 7.07
N LYS A 49 -18.08 6.90 7.02
CA LYS A 49 -17.88 6.08 5.82
C LYS A 49 -18.74 6.57 4.65
N LYS A 50 -20.02 6.89 4.89
CA LYS A 50 -20.91 7.45 3.87
C LYS A 50 -20.39 8.80 3.37
N LEU A 51 -20.07 9.73 4.27
CA LEU A 51 -19.58 11.05 3.90
C LEU A 51 -18.25 10.99 3.13
N ARG A 52 -17.35 10.08 3.52
CA ARG A 52 -16.10 9.82 2.78
C ARG A 52 -16.39 9.26 1.37
N ALA A 53 -17.31 8.30 1.25
CA ALA A 53 -17.69 7.76 -0.05
C ALA A 53 -18.31 8.83 -0.96
N ASP A 54 -19.07 9.78 -0.40
CA ASP A 54 -19.60 10.91 -1.16
C ASP A 54 -18.50 11.92 -1.53
N LEU A 55 -17.54 12.20 -0.64
CA LEU A 55 -16.35 13.01 -0.94
C LEU A 55 -15.50 12.42 -2.07
N GLN A 56 -15.34 11.09 -2.12
CA GLN A 56 -14.57 10.39 -3.15
C GLN A 56 -15.19 10.48 -4.55
N LYS A 57 -16.46 10.87 -4.67
CA LYS A 57 -17.12 11.14 -5.96
C LYS A 57 -16.77 12.53 -6.51
N LEU A 58 -16.28 13.43 -5.67
CA LEU A 58 -15.85 14.77 -6.09
C LEU A 58 -14.40 14.70 -6.60
N PRO A 59 -14.02 15.57 -7.55
CA PRO A 59 -12.62 15.72 -7.95
C PRO A 59 -11.74 15.99 -6.74
N LEU A 60 -10.55 15.41 -6.68
CA LEU A 60 -9.61 15.64 -5.58
C LEU A 60 -9.23 17.12 -5.50
N ALA A 61 -8.80 17.71 -6.62
CA ALA A 61 -8.49 19.13 -6.76
C ALA A 61 -9.51 19.81 -7.69
N PRO A 62 -10.68 20.21 -7.18
CA PRO A 62 -11.73 20.80 -8.01
C PRO A 62 -11.33 22.21 -8.50
N GLU A 63 -11.40 22.42 -9.81
CA GLU A 63 -11.22 23.75 -10.43
C GLU A 63 -12.49 24.62 -10.30
N ASP A 64 -13.66 23.97 -10.32
CA ASP A 64 -14.94 24.65 -10.14
C ASP A 64 -15.12 25.11 -8.68
N LYS A 65 -15.49 26.38 -8.51
CA LYS A 65 -15.59 27.01 -7.19
C LYS A 65 -16.74 26.49 -6.34
N GLU A 66 -17.86 26.13 -6.96
CA GLU A 66 -19.02 25.59 -6.24
C GLU A 66 -18.68 24.18 -5.74
N VAL A 67 -18.07 23.35 -6.58
CA VAL A 67 -17.58 22.02 -6.20
C VAL A 67 -16.51 22.11 -5.11
N ALA A 68 -15.56 23.05 -5.23
CA ALA A 68 -14.54 23.27 -4.21
C ALA A 68 -15.13 23.69 -2.85
N SER A 69 -16.16 24.56 -2.87
CA SER A 69 -16.86 24.98 -1.66
C SER A 69 -17.65 23.83 -1.03
N GLN A 70 -18.33 23.02 -1.85
CA GLN A 70 -19.05 21.82 -1.40
C GLN A 70 -18.08 20.82 -0.75
N GLN A 71 -16.97 20.51 -1.41
CA GLN A 71 -15.96 19.60 -0.90
C GLN A 71 -15.39 20.10 0.44
N SER A 72 -15.07 21.39 0.53
CA SER A 72 -14.52 22.00 1.76
C SER A 72 -15.49 21.88 2.94
N GLN A 73 -16.78 22.09 2.70
CA GLN A 73 -17.82 21.92 3.72
C GLN A 73 -17.93 20.45 4.17
N MET A 74 -17.97 19.52 3.22
CA MET A 74 -18.02 18.08 3.51
C MET A 74 -16.78 17.60 4.28
N LEU A 75 -15.60 18.16 3.99
CA LEU A 75 -14.37 17.86 4.74
C LEU A 75 -14.42 18.41 6.17
N ALA A 76 -14.97 19.61 6.37
CA ALA A 76 -15.17 20.17 7.72
C ALA A 76 -16.14 19.29 8.55
N ASP A 77 -17.20 18.80 7.92
CA ASP A 77 -18.15 17.88 8.55
C ASP A 77 -17.51 16.54 8.90
N LEU A 78 -16.69 15.99 7.99
CA LEU A 78 -15.94 14.75 8.23
C LEU A 78 -14.95 14.93 9.39
N TYR A 79 -14.21 16.04 9.42
CA TYR A 79 -13.27 16.36 10.49
C TYR A 79 -13.95 16.41 11.86
N LYS A 80 -15.11 17.06 11.96
CA LYS A 80 -15.90 17.09 13.19
C LYS A 80 -16.37 15.70 13.60
N LEU A 81 -16.88 14.93 12.64
CA LEU A 81 -17.43 13.61 12.89
C LEU A 81 -16.36 12.61 13.36
N THR A 82 -15.19 12.60 12.72
CA THR A 82 -14.08 11.72 13.10
C THR A 82 -13.42 12.17 14.39
N GLY A 83 -13.40 13.49 14.66
CA GLY A 83 -13.01 14.04 15.96
C GLY A 83 -13.89 13.51 17.11
N ASP A 84 -15.21 13.49 16.92
CA ASP A 84 -16.14 12.89 17.90
C ASP A 84 -15.89 11.39 18.08
N GLN A 85 -15.64 10.65 16.99
CA GLN A 85 -15.31 9.23 17.07
C GLN A 85 -14.02 8.99 17.86
N GLU A 86 -12.98 9.80 17.62
CA GLU A 86 -11.70 9.75 18.33
C GLU A 86 -11.85 10.03 19.84
N LEU A 87 -12.75 10.93 20.23
CA LEU A 87 -13.06 11.15 21.64
C LEU A 87 -13.66 9.90 22.29
N ILE A 88 -14.58 9.21 21.62
CA ILE A 88 -15.16 7.95 22.12
C ILE A 88 -14.08 6.85 22.17
N LEU A 89 -13.22 6.74 21.15
CA LEU A 89 -12.11 5.79 21.15
C LEU A 89 -11.16 5.98 22.33
N ARG A 90 -10.83 7.23 22.67
CA ARG A 90 -10.02 7.53 23.86
C ARG A 90 -10.71 7.06 25.15
N GLN A 91 -12.02 7.23 25.28
CA GLN A 91 -12.77 6.72 26.43
C GLN A 91 -12.74 5.18 26.49
N ILE A 92 -12.90 4.49 25.36
CA ILE A 92 -12.79 3.02 25.27
C ILE A 92 -11.36 2.59 25.67
N ALA A 93 -10.34 3.30 25.17
CA ALA A 93 -8.94 2.99 25.45
C ALA A 93 -8.59 3.10 26.95
N LEU A 94 -9.22 4.02 27.69
CA LEU A 94 -9.03 4.19 29.13
C LEU A 94 -9.75 3.12 29.99
N ARG A 95 -10.69 2.37 29.40
CA ARG A 95 -11.42 1.30 30.09
C ARG A 95 -10.67 -0.03 29.98
N ARG A 96 -11.03 -0.99 30.84
CA ARG A 96 -10.51 -2.38 30.81
C ARG A 96 -11.14 -3.23 29.70
N GLU A 97 -11.40 -2.62 28.55
CA GLU A 97 -11.88 -3.32 27.37
C GLU A 97 -10.73 -4.08 26.72
N PRO A 98 -10.88 -5.35 26.33
CA PRO A 98 -9.88 -6.02 25.52
C PRO A 98 -9.67 -5.26 24.19
N ALA A 99 -8.42 -5.10 23.77
CA ALA A 99 -8.08 -4.56 22.46
C ALA A 99 -7.00 -5.45 21.86
N SER A 100 -7.36 -6.23 20.84
CA SER A 100 -6.46 -7.14 20.16
C SER A 100 -5.33 -6.37 19.47
N LEU A 101 -4.14 -6.96 19.44
CA LEU A 101 -2.99 -6.40 18.74
C LEU A 101 -3.11 -6.73 17.24
N VAL A 102 -3.81 -5.86 16.51
CA VAL A 102 -4.01 -5.97 15.07
C VAL A 102 -2.80 -5.44 14.29
N PHE A 103 -2.24 -4.29 14.73
CA PHE A 103 -1.09 -3.67 14.07
C PHE A 103 0.04 -3.28 15.05
N PRO A 104 1.31 -3.56 14.71
CA PRO A 104 1.73 -4.44 13.62
C PRO A 104 1.27 -5.89 13.91
N PRO A 105 0.94 -6.69 12.87
CA PRO A 105 0.50 -8.06 13.06
C PRO A 105 1.57 -8.89 13.77
N VAL A 106 1.13 -9.70 14.74
CA VAL A 106 1.99 -10.66 15.44
C VAL A 106 1.68 -12.06 14.94
N ARG A 107 2.69 -12.74 14.41
CA ARG A 107 2.57 -14.10 13.87
C ARG A 107 3.52 -15.04 14.60
N SER A 108 3.10 -16.30 14.75
CA SER A 108 3.99 -17.34 15.26
C SER A 108 5.04 -17.71 14.19
N PHE A 109 6.19 -18.23 14.63
CA PHE A 109 7.23 -18.71 13.72
C PHE A 109 6.67 -19.70 12.67
N LYS A 110 5.86 -20.67 13.13
CA LYS A 110 5.24 -21.69 12.28
C LYS A 110 4.35 -21.05 11.21
N SER A 111 3.48 -20.12 11.59
CA SER A 111 2.59 -19.42 10.65
C SER A 111 3.38 -18.61 9.62
N VAL A 112 4.46 -17.93 10.03
CA VAL A 112 5.33 -17.19 9.11
C VAL A 112 5.97 -18.15 8.10
N GLN A 113 6.54 -19.26 8.57
CA GLN A 113 7.20 -20.23 7.71
C GLN A 113 6.24 -20.89 6.72
N GLU A 114 5.04 -21.28 7.16
CA GLU A 114 4.00 -21.88 6.32
C GLU A 114 3.46 -20.91 5.26
N SER A 115 3.54 -19.60 5.52
CA SER A 115 3.10 -18.57 4.58
C SER A 115 4.13 -18.23 3.50
N LEU A 116 5.40 -18.65 3.67
CA LEU A 116 6.42 -18.46 2.64
C LEU A 116 6.13 -19.37 1.44
N VAL A 117 6.17 -18.79 0.25
CA VAL A 117 6.05 -19.55 -1.00
C VAL A 117 7.39 -20.14 -1.42
N GLU A 118 7.35 -21.11 -2.33
CA GLU A 118 8.59 -21.68 -2.88
C GLU A 118 9.39 -20.61 -3.62
N GLY A 119 10.71 -20.58 -3.44
CA GLY A 119 11.58 -19.54 -4.03
C GLY A 119 11.63 -18.21 -3.24
N GLN A 120 10.83 -18.05 -2.18
CA GLN A 120 10.87 -16.88 -1.30
C GLN A 120 11.70 -17.16 -0.03
N GLY A 121 12.55 -16.20 0.33
CA GLY A 121 13.36 -16.23 1.54
C GLY A 121 13.09 -15.03 2.42
N LEU A 122 13.09 -15.23 3.73
CA LEU A 122 12.93 -14.17 4.74
C LEU A 122 14.21 -14.08 5.56
N LEU A 123 14.85 -12.91 5.56
CA LEU A 123 16.07 -12.62 6.30
C LEU A 123 15.82 -11.55 7.36
N VAL A 124 15.86 -11.94 8.62
CA VAL A 124 15.54 -11.10 9.77
C VAL A 124 16.81 -10.81 10.56
N TYR A 125 17.07 -9.54 10.84
CA TYR A 125 18.17 -9.12 11.69
C TYR A 125 17.67 -8.66 13.05
N PHE A 126 18.46 -8.94 14.08
CA PHE A 126 18.25 -8.44 15.44
C PHE A 126 19.59 -8.04 16.06
N THR A 127 19.74 -6.76 16.38
CA THR A 127 20.99 -6.17 16.86
C THR A 127 20.93 -5.91 18.35
N THR A 128 21.92 -6.45 19.06
CA THR A 128 22.19 -6.17 20.47
C THR A 128 23.44 -5.29 20.59
N SER A 129 23.80 -4.90 21.81
CA SER A 129 25.04 -4.16 22.06
C SER A 129 26.32 -4.94 21.74
N ARG A 130 26.25 -6.27 21.56
CA ARG A 130 27.43 -7.14 21.36
C ARG A 130 27.41 -7.89 20.04
N TYR A 131 26.23 -8.27 19.56
CA TYR A 131 26.05 -9.14 18.40
C TYR A 131 24.88 -8.65 17.56
N THR A 132 24.99 -8.85 16.26
CA THR A 132 23.84 -8.88 15.37
C THR A 132 23.57 -10.33 15.00
N TYR A 133 22.34 -10.77 15.22
CA TYR A 133 21.82 -12.07 14.84
C TYR A 133 21.09 -11.94 13.51
N ALA A 134 21.25 -12.93 12.65
CA ALA A 134 20.53 -13.07 11.40
C ALA A 134 19.80 -14.41 11.41
N PHE A 135 18.50 -14.37 11.16
CA PHE A 135 17.64 -15.54 11.03
C PHE A 135 17.15 -15.60 9.59
N TYR A 136 17.37 -16.73 8.95
CA TYR A 136 16.97 -16.97 7.57
C TYR A 136 15.92 -18.06 7.53
N LEU A 137 14.81 -17.81 6.85
CA LEU A 137 13.70 -18.74 6.71
C LEU A 137 13.34 -18.88 5.23
N GLU A 138 13.07 -20.12 4.83
CA GLU A 138 12.37 -20.53 3.61
C GLU A 138 11.20 -21.44 4.04
N LYS A 139 10.29 -21.75 3.11
CA LYS A 139 9.12 -22.62 3.36
C LYS A 139 9.45 -23.90 4.13
N GLU A 140 10.57 -24.54 3.84
CA GLU A 140 10.96 -25.83 4.44
C GLU A 140 12.28 -25.79 5.23
N LYS A 141 12.98 -24.66 5.22
CA LYS A 141 14.35 -24.55 5.76
C LYS A 141 14.47 -23.32 6.63
N TYR A 142 15.27 -23.41 7.68
CA TYR A 142 15.69 -22.25 8.44
C TYR A 142 17.15 -22.40 8.84
N ASP A 143 17.79 -21.27 9.06
CA ASP A 143 19.19 -21.16 9.42
C ASP A 143 19.41 -19.89 10.23
N TYR A 144 20.50 -19.82 11.00
CA TYR A 144 20.85 -18.59 11.69
C TYR A 144 22.36 -18.44 11.81
N TRP A 145 22.82 -17.20 11.89
CA TRP A 145 24.21 -16.86 12.19
C TRP A 145 24.27 -15.57 12.98
N GLU A 146 25.44 -15.29 13.53
CA GLU A 146 25.70 -14.09 14.30
C GLU A 146 27.05 -13.48 13.90
N PHE A 147 27.16 -12.17 14.03
CA PHE A 147 28.43 -11.48 13.91
C PHE A 147 28.59 -10.46 15.03
N LYS A 148 29.83 -10.36 15.54
CA LYS A 148 30.18 -9.46 16.63
C LYS A 148 30.13 -8.01 16.16
N ALA A 149 29.60 -7.14 17.03
CA ALA A 149 29.74 -5.70 16.90
C ALA A 149 31.24 -5.34 17.01
N ASN A 150 31.88 -5.15 15.87
CA ASN A 150 33.26 -4.71 15.77
C ASN A 150 33.34 -3.45 14.90
N LYS A 151 34.46 -2.71 15.00
CA LYS A 151 34.62 -1.46 14.23
C LYS A 151 34.74 -1.68 12.73
N ARG A 152 35.14 -2.87 12.27
CA ARG A 152 35.43 -3.14 10.85
C ARG A 152 34.17 -3.10 9.99
N PHE A 153 33.08 -3.70 10.46
CA PHE A 153 31.84 -3.72 9.68
C PHE A 153 31.28 -2.30 9.43
N PRO A 154 31.06 -1.44 10.44
CA PRO A 154 30.63 -0.06 10.21
C PRO A 154 31.61 0.77 9.37
N MET A 155 32.92 0.55 9.50
CA MET A 155 33.92 1.20 8.63
C MET A 155 33.77 0.79 7.16
N ASN A 156 33.52 -0.49 6.88
CA ASN A 156 33.29 -0.97 5.53
C ASN A 156 31.99 -0.43 4.95
N VAL A 157 30.90 -0.39 5.72
CA VAL A 157 29.64 0.24 5.28
C VAL A 157 29.86 1.73 4.99
N THR A 158 30.55 2.45 5.86
CA THR A 158 30.88 3.87 5.69
C THR A 158 31.78 4.11 4.46
N SER A 159 32.72 3.19 4.19
CA SER A 159 33.57 3.26 2.99
C SER A 159 32.79 2.98 1.71
N MET A 160 31.90 1.98 1.75
CA MET A 160 31.00 1.63 0.65
C MET A 160 30.11 2.83 0.28
N MET A 161 29.41 3.42 1.25
CA MET A 161 28.53 4.58 1.03
C MET A 161 29.26 5.77 0.41
N GLN A 162 30.46 6.10 0.90
CA GLN A 162 31.26 7.20 0.34
C GLN A 162 31.64 6.94 -1.11
N LYS A 163 32.04 5.70 -1.42
CA LYS A 163 32.44 5.31 -2.78
C LYS A 163 31.26 5.11 -3.71
N TRP A 164 30.04 5.02 -3.19
CA TRP A 164 28.82 5.19 -3.97
C TRP A 164 28.44 6.66 -4.20
N GLY A 165 29.17 7.63 -3.65
CA GLY A 165 28.88 9.05 -3.85
C GLY A 165 28.18 9.76 -2.67
N ASN A 166 27.89 9.05 -1.58
CA ASN A 166 27.17 9.61 -0.43
C ASN A 166 28.09 10.37 0.55
N PHE A 167 28.79 11.39 0.06
CA PHE A 167 29.72 12.19 0.86
C PHE A 167 28.98 13.15 1.80
N GLU A 168 28.13 14.00 1.21
CA GLU A 168 27.34 15.04 1.86
C GLU A 168 26.06 15.25 1.06
N GLN A 169 25.08 15.90 1.69
CA GLN A 169 23.69 15.94 1.23
C GLN A 169 23.48 16.61 -0.13
N ASN A 170 24.27 17.64 -0.45
CA ASN A 170 24.12 18.44 -1.67
C ASN A 170 25.42 18.47 -2.48
N LYS A 171 26.36 17.55 -2.21
CA LYS A 171 27.64 17.54 -2.92
C LYS A 171 27.38 17.18 -4.38
N VAL A 172 27.81 18.06 -5.27
CA VAL A 172 27.90 17.81 -6.71
C VAL A 172 29.16 16.98 -6.95
N MET A 173 28.98 15.82 -7.57
CA MET A 173 30.04 14.87 -7.86
C MET A 173 30.59 15.06 -9.27
N LYS A 174 31.85 14.69 -9.44
CA LYS A 174 32.44 14.54 -10.76
C LYS A 174 32.25 13.10 -11.24
N LEU A 175 32.40 12.87 -12.54
CA LEU A 175 32.28 11.51 -13.10
C LEU A 175 33.28 10.52 -12.47
N GLU A 176 34.48 10.98 -12.10
CA GLU A 176 35.50 10.12 -11.48
C GLU A 176 35.12 9.65 -10.07
N ASP A 177 34.20 10.35 -9.40
CA ASP A 177 33.67 9.93 -8.11
C ASP A 177 32.77 8.68 -8.24
N LEU A 178 32.25 8.39 -9.45
CA LEU A 178 31.37 7.25 -9.76
C LEU A 178 32.15 6.02 -10.28
N SER A 179 33.26 5.69 -9.63
CA SER A 179 34.12 4.55 -9.98
C SER A 179 33.70 3.24 -9.31
N ASP A 180 34.19 2.10 -9.79
CA ASP A 180 33.95 0.76 -9.20
C ASP A 180 34.64 0.50 -7.84
N ALA A 181 35.28 1.50 -7.24
CA ALA A 181 36.04 1.33 -5.99
C ALA A 181 35.18 0.84 -4.80
N TRP A 182 33.85 0.97 -4.90
CA TRP A 182 32.85 0.52 -3.91
C TRP A 182 32.70 -1.01 -3.87
N ARG A 183 33.06 -1.74 -4.93
CA ARG A 183 32.83 -3.19 -5.04
C ARG A 183 33.50 -3.99 -3.93
N LYS A 184 34.76 -3.67 -3.61
CA LYS A 184 35.51 -4.35 -2.55
C LYS A 184 34.87 -4.18 -1.16
N PRO A 185 34.63 -2.96 -0.64
CA PRO A 185 33.97 -2.81 0.65
C PRO A 185 32.53 -3.35 0.64
N ALA A 186 31.80 -3.28 -0.48
CA ALA A 186 30.48 -3.89 -0.62
C ALA A 186 30.52 -5.42 -0.52
N GLN A 187 31.51 -6.07 -1.12
CA GLN A 187 31.72 -7.51 -0.98
C GLN A 187 32.06 -7.89 0.46
N GLU A 188 32.88 -7.10 1.15
CA GLU A 188 33.17 -7.32 2.58
C GLU A 188 31.92 -7.17 3.46
N VAL A 189 31.03 -6.22 3.13
CA VAL A 189 29.72 -6.06 3.78
C VAL A 189 28.84 -7.28 3.51
N LEU A 190 28.69 -7.71 2.25
CA LEU A 190 27.89 -8.89 1.90
C LEU A 190 28.38 -10.15 2.61
N ASN A 191 29.69 -10.38 2.68
CA ASN A 191 30.25 -11.57 3.32
C ASN A 191 29.92 -11.66 4.82
N VAL A 192 29.71 -10.52 5.49
CA VAL A 192 29.27 -10.49 6.89
C VAL A 192 27.76 -10.68 6.99
N LEU A 193 27.00 -10.00 6.14
CA LEU A 193 25.54 -10.02 6.18
C LEU A 193 24.99 -11.37 5.73
N MET A 194 25.53 -11.95 4.67
CA MET A 194 25.06 -13.17 4.02
C MET A 194 26.26 -14.09 3.71
N PRO A 195 26.90 -14.68 4.73
CA PRO A 195 28.16 -15.43 4.56
C PRO A 195 28.04 -16.62 3.60
N ARG A 196 26.82 -17.14 3.40
CA ARG A 196 26.51 -18.27 2.49
C ARG A 196 26.03 -17.85 1.10
N ALA A 197 25.84 -16.55 0.84
CA ALA A 197 25.45 -16.07 -0.49
C ALA A 197 26.54 -16.37 -1.54
N GLY A 198 27.81 -16.24 -1.18
CA GLY A 198 28.94 -16.60 -2.04
C GLY A 198 29.13 -18.10 -2.28
N THR A 199 28.59 -18.97 -1.42
CA THR A 199 28.65 -20.44 -1.59
C THR A 199 27.46 -20.99 -2.39
N ARG A 200 26.25 -20.42 -2.26
CA ARG A 200 25.11 -20.78 -3.11
C ARG A 200 25.38 -20.47 -4.58
N ALA A 201 26.06 -19.35 -4.87
CA ALA A 201 26.33 -18.93 -6.25
C ALA A 201 27.48 -19.67 -6.97
N LYS A 202 28.26 -20.51 -6.26
CA LYS A 202 29.27 -21.39 -6.86
C LYS A 202 28.69 -22.70 -7.40
N ASN A 203 27.50 -23.09 -6.94
CA ASN A 203 26.81 -24.27 -7.44
C ASN A 203 25.81 -23.84 -8.50
N SER A 204 26.12 -24.08 -9.78
CA SER A 204 25.24 -23.79 -10.93
C SER A 204 23.89 -24.52 -10.90
N SER A 205 23.70 -25.46 -9.96
CA SER A 205 22.48 -26.22 -9.72
C SER A 205 21.66 -25.74 -8.50
N ALA A 206 22.14 -24.75 -7.74
CA ALA A 206 21.36 -24.20 -6.63
C ALA A 206 20.26 -23.28 -7.20
N ARG A 207 18.99 -23.63 -6.95
CA ARG A 207 17.84 -22.81 -7.32
C ARG A 207 18.07 -21.37 -6.82
N THR A 208 18.03 -20.41 -7.74
CA THR A 208 18.17 -18.99 -7.40
C THR A 208 16.90 -18.59 -6.64
N LEU A 209 17.06 -17.79 -5.58
CA LEU A 209 15.93 -17.28 -4.82
C LEU A 209 15.17 -16.27 -5.69
N ASP A 210 13.87 -16.43 -5.85
CA ASP A 210 13.04 -15.55 -6.68
C ASP A 210 12.78 -14.21 -5.98
N GLU A 211 12.61 -14.24 -4.65
CA GLU A 211 12.41 -13.05 -3.82
C GLU A 211 13.07 -13.19 -2.43
N LEU A 212 13.78 -12.15 -1.99
CA LEU A 212 14.29 -11.99 -0.64
C LEU A 212 13.56 -10.86 0.09
N VAL A 213 12.94 -11.20 1.21
CA VAL A 213 12.32 -10.24 2.14
C VAL A 213 13.27 -9.97 3.28
N ILE A 214 13.56 -8.71 3.56
CA ILE A 214 14.54 -8.32 4.58
C ILE A 214 13.82 -7.56 5.70
N VAL A 215 14.04 -7.98 6.94
CA VAL A 215 13.65 -7.24 8.15
C VAL A 215 14.92 -6.72 8.80
N PRO A 216 15.35 -5.47 8.51
CA PRO A 216 16.58 -4.91 9.04
C PRO A 216 16.45 -4.48 10.50
N ASP A 217 17.60 -4.28 11.15
CA ASP A 217 17.69 -3.64 12.45
C ASP A 217 18.92 -2.74 12.52
N GLY A 218 18.85 -1.68 13.35
CA GLY A 218 19.93 -0.72 13.52
C GLY A 218 20.39 -0.07 12.21
N MET A 219 21.72 -0.01 12.00
CA MET A 219 22.30 0.61 10.80
C MET A 219 21.98 -0.12 9.48
N LEU A 220 21.47 -1.36 9.55
CA LEU A 220 21.18 -2.16 8.36
C LEU A 220 20.04 -1.56 7.52
N TRP A 221 19.19 -0.72 8.12
CA TRP A 221 18.18 0.08 7.41
C TRP A 221 18.78 0.95 6.30
N TYR A 222 20.03 1.40 6.45
CA TYR A 222 20.70 2.23 5.45
C TYR A 222 21.41 1.44 4.35
N ILE A 223 21.54 0.11 4.48
CA ILE A 223 22.27 -0.71 3.51
C ILE A 223 21.31 -1.14 2.38
N PRO A 224 21.59 -0.81 1.11
CA PRO A 224 20.86 -1.33 -0.04
C PRO A 224 21.35 -2.74 -0.35
N PHE A 225 20.60 -3.76 0.07
CA PHE A 225 20.99 -5.15 -0.14
C PHE A 225 20.95 -5.51 -1.63
N GLU A 226 20.00 -4.93 -2.35
CA GLU A 226 19.82 -4.97 -3.79
C GLU A 226 21.09 -4.62 -4.59
N ALA A 227 21.94 -3.75 -4.06
CA ALA A 227 23.16 -3.29 -4.70
C ALA A 227 24.42 -4.05 -4.27
N LEU A 228 24.31 -4.98 -3.32
CA LEU A 228 25.46 -5.76 -2.87
C LEU A 228 25.92 -6.72 -3.97
N PRO A 229 27.25 -6.79 -4.23
CA PRO A 229 27.80 -7.59 -5.32
C PRO A 229 27.74 -9.09 -5.00
N VAL A 230 26.99 -9.85 -5.79
CA VAL A 230 27.00 -11.32 -5.77
C VAL A 230 27.92 -11.85 -6.89
N MET A 231 28.62 -12.95 -6.61
CA MET A 231 29.49 -13.59 -7.60
C MET A 231 28.71 -14.58 -8.45
N VAL A 232 28.83 -14.52 -9.77
CA VAL A 232 28.23 -15.46 -10.73
C VAL A 232 29.35 -15.96 -11.64
N GLY A 233 29.78 -17.19 -11.42
CA GLY A 233 31.01 -17.68 -12.04
C GLY A 233 32.19 -16.80 -11.66
N GLU A 234 32.80 -16.15 -12.66
CA GLU A 234 33.92 -15.22 -12.48
C GLU A 234 33.50 -13.73 -12.44
N HIS A 235 32.22 -13.44 -12.71
CA HIS A 235 31.71 -12.07 -12.75
C HIS A 235 30.99 -11.70 -11.45
N SER A 236 30.87 -10.38 -11.21
CA SER A 236 30.16 -9.84 -10.06
C SER A 236 29.11 -8.84 -10.52
N GLU A 237 27.88 -9.06 -10.06
CA GLU A 237 26.75 -8.18 -10.38
C GLU A 237 25.90 -7.90 -9.14
N PRO A 238 25.07 -6.84 -9.16
CA PRO A 238 24.17 -6.53 -8.04
C PRO A 238 23.16 -7.66 -7.76
N LEU A 239 22.83 -7.88 -6.49
CA LEU A 239 21.85 -8.90 -6.05
C LEU A 239 20.49 -8.75 -6.78
N ILE A 240 20.05 -7.52 -7.05
CA ILE A 240 18.78 -7.25 -7.72
C ILE A 240 18.70 -7.79 -9.15
N HIS A 241 19.79 -8.20 -9.79
CA HIS A 241 19.72 -8.87 -11.10
C HIS A 241 19.37 -10.37 -11.00
N ARG A 242 19.40 -10.94 -9.79
CA ARG A 242 19.17 -12.37 -9.52
C ARG A 242 17.92 -12.64 -8.72
N THR A 243 17.63 -11.74 -7.78
CA THR A 243 16.62 -11.94 -6.76
C THR A 243 15.91 -10.62 -6.53
N ARG A 244 14.57 -10.64 -6.55
CA ARG A 244 13.77 -9.47 -6.18
C ARG A 244 13.96 -9.20 -4.69
N VAL A 245 14.12 -7.93 -4.30
CA VAL A 245 14.36 -7.56 -2.89
C VAL A 245 13.27 -6.62 -2.43
N ARG A 246 12.67 -6.93 -1.27
CA ARG A 246 11.77 -6.02 -0.55
C ARG A 246 12.05 -6.07 0.95
N TYR A 247 11.53 -5.08 1.65
CA TYR A 247 11.77 -4.86 3.07
C TYR A 247 10.47 -4.89 3.86
N ALA A 248 10.56 -5.16 5.16
CA ALA A 248 9.47 -4.96 6.10
C ALA A 248 9.98 -4.48 7.46
N PRO A 249 9.26 -3.59 8.17
CA PRO A 249 9.66 -3.12 9.49
C PRO A 249 9.51 -4.19 10.58
N THR A 250 8.65 -5.18 10.37
CA THR A 250 8.48 -6.31 11.29
C THR A 250 8.28 -7.60 10.49
N VAL A 251 8.56 -8.74 11.13
CA VAL A 251 8.31 -10.07 10.54
C VAL A 251 6.83 -10.26 10.17
N GLY A 252 5.90 -9.74 10.99
CA GLY A 252 4.47 -9.86 10.70
C GLY A 252 4.04 -9.13 9.43
N LEU A 253 4.72 -8.02 9.10
CA LEU A 253 4.50 -7.24 7.89
C LEU A 253 5.31 -7.75 6.69
N ALA A 254 6.25 -8.68 6.91
CA ALA A 254 7.00 -9.32 5.82
C ALA A 254 6.12 -10.29 5.01
N ILE A 255 5.01 -10.75 5.60
CA ILE A 255 4.08 -11.71 5.04
C ILE A 255 2.75 -11.00 4.75
N GLY A 256 2.29 -11.11 3.51
CA GLY A 256 1.05 -10.49 3.06
C GLY A 256 -0.15 -10.93 3.87
N ASP A 257 -1.17 -10.10 3.90
CA ASP A 257 -2.52 -10.54 4.25
C ASP A 257 -3.19 -11.18 3.00
N THR A 258 -4.43 -11.66 3.15
CA THR A 258 -5.17 -12.30 2.05
C THR A 258 -5.75 -11.32 1.04
N GLN A 259 -5.71 -10.01 1.32
CA GLN A 259 -6.32 -8.99 0.47
C GLN A 259 -5.40 -8.62 -0.70
N ARG A 260 -5.95 -8.66 -1.91
CA ARG A 260 -5.28 -8.15 -3.11
C ARG A 260 -5.07 -6.64 -3.02
N ARG A 261 -3.97 -6.16 -3.60
CA ARG A 261 -3.72 -4.71 -3.75
C ARG A 261 -4.63 -4.17 -4.85
N LYS A 262 -5.22 -3.00 -4.63
CA LYS A 262 -6.00 -2.32 -5.66
C LYS A 262 -5.11 -1.98 -6.86
N THR A 263 -5.55 -2.36 -8.06
CA THR A 263 -4.87 -2.08 -9.33
C THR A 263 -5.22 -0.71 -9.90
N ARG A 264 -6.38 -0.17 -9.52
CA ARG A 264 -6.88 1.16 -9.91
C ARG A 264 -7.25 1.98 -8.67
N GLY A 265 -7.16 3.31 -8.77
CA GLY A 265 -7.47 4.22 -7.68
C GLY A 265 -6.88 5.61 -7.91
N ASN A 266 -7.40 6.61 -7.21
CA ASN A 266 -6.95 7.98 -7.42
C ASN A 266 -5.47 8.12 -6.99
N MET A 267 -4.66 8.72 -7.86
CA MET A 267 -3.26 9.02 -7.55
C MET A 267 -3.10 10.51 -7.29
N VAL A 268 -2.49 10.86 -6.16
CA VAL A 268 -2.08 12.22 -5.85
C VAL A 268 -0.57 12.35 -6.02
N VAL A 269 -0.16 13.43 -6.67
CA VAL A 269 1.24 13.87 -6.74
C VAL A 269 1.36 15.20 -6.00
N ALA A 270 1.91 15.16 -4.79
CA ALA A 270 2.17 16.36 -4.00
C ALA A 270 3.46 17.05 -4.50
N LEU A 271 3.31 18.25 -5.06
CA LEU A 271 4.39 18.99 -5.70
C LEU A 271 5.11 19.88 -4.69
N GLY A 272 6.43 19.77 -4.66
CA GLY A 272 7.32 20.66 -3.93
C GLY A 272 8.64 20.80 -4.67
N ARG A 273 9.76 20.57 -3.97
CA ARG A 273 11.10 20.60 -4.59
C ARG A 273 11.81 19.29 -4.28
N LEU A 274 12.29 18.60 -5.31
CA LEU A 274 13.10 17.38 -5.14
C LEU A 274 14.54 17.72 -4.71
N PHE A 275 15.04 18.90 -5.10
CA PHE A 275 16.33 19.44 -4.70
C PHE A 275 16.22 20.94 -4.33
N PRO A 276 17.02 21.46 -3.37
CA PRO A 276 16.83 22.81 -2.82
C PRO A 276 16.85 23.97 -3.82
N ARG A 277 17.46 23.78 -4.99
CA ARG A 277 17.65 24.79 -6.03
C ARG A 277 16.70 24.63 -7.22
N ASP A 278 15.81 23.65 -7.18
CA ASP A 278 14.87 23.43 -8.26
C ASP A 278 13.84 24.55 -8.29
N ASP A 279 13.59 25.05 -9.50
CA ASP A 279 12.47 25.92 -9.79
C ASP A 279 11.19 25.09 -9.90
N ASP A 280 10.04 25.73 -9.66
CA ASP A 280 8.74 25.04 -9.68
C ASP A 280 8.44 24.39 -11.06
N GLU A 281 9.00 24.92 -12.14
CA GLU A 281 8.92 24.34 -13.50
C GLU A 281 9.51 22.93 -13.59
N VAL A 282 10.58 22.63 -12.82
CA VAL A 282 11.21 21.30 -12.81
C VAL A 282 10.26 20.26 -12.25
N THR A 283 9.61 20.58 -11.13
CA THR A 283 8.64 19.66 -10.50
C THR A 283 7.35 19.55 -11.32
N LEU A 284 6.94 20.61 -12.03
CA LEU A 284 5.82 20.55 -12.96
C LEU A 284 6.12 19.63 -14.15
N ALA A 285 7.30 19.74 -14.77
CA ALA A 285 7.71 18.82 -15.82
C ALA A 285 7.76 17.36 -15.33
N ALA A 286 8.27 17.13 -14.11
CA ALA A 286 8.25 15.81 -13.49
C ALA A 286 6.82 15.28 -13.26
N PHE A 287 5.87 16.16 -12.93
CA PHE A 287 4.47 15.78 -12.84
C PHE A 287 3.89 15.43 -14.21
N ASP A 288 4.14 16.24 -15.24
CA ASP A 288 3.65 16.00 -16.61
C ASP A 288 4.14 14.64 -17.14
N ASP A 289 5.41 14.30 -16.89
CA ASP A 289 5.98 12.98 -17.20
C ASP A 289 5.22 11.83 -16.51
N ILE A 290 4.89 12.00 -15.22
CA ILE A 290 4.15 10.99 -14.45
C ILE A 290 2.70 10.90 -14.92
N ALA A 291 2.03 12.03 -15.15
CA ALA A 291 0.64 12.11 -15.59
C ALA A 291 0.45 11.52 -16.99
N HIS A 292 1.48 11.60 -17.86
CA HIS A 292 1.45 10.94 -19.15
C HIS A 292 1.41 9.41 -19.04
N ALA A 293 2.15 8.84 -18.09
CA ALA A 293 2.15 7.41 -17.81
C ALA A 293 0.95 6.96 -16.96
N ILE A 294 0.41 7.86 -16.13
CA ILE A 294 -0.67 7.59 -15.17
C ILE A 294 -1.74 8.67 -15.33
N PRO A 295 -2.69 8.50 -16.28
CA PRO A 295 -3.66 9.54 -16.64
C PRO A 295 -4.55 10.02 -15.48
N ASP A 296 -4.78 9.18 -14.47
CA ASP A 296 -5.59 9.51 -13.28
C ASP A 296 -4.80 10.24 -12.18
N ALA A 297 -3.56 10.68 -12.45
CA ALA A 297 -2.73 11.39 -11.49
C ALA A 297 -3.17 12.87 -11.35
N VAL A 298 -3.39 13.30 -10.12
CA VAL A 298 -3.81 14.67 -9.77
C VAL A 298 -2.70 15.37 -8.99
N ALA A 299 -2.26 16.53 -9.49
CA ALA A 299 -1.28 17.36 -8.80
C ALA A 299 -1.91 18.13 -7.62
N ILE A 300 -1.17 18.22 -6.52
CA ILE A 300 -1.48 19.12 -5.40
C ILE A 300 -0.25 19.97 -5.12
N ARG A 301 -0.36 21.27 -5.37
CA ARG A 301 0.71 22.25 -5.16
C ARG A 301 0.47 23.14 -3.94
N ASP A 302 -0.80 23.46 -3.70
CA ASP A 302 -1.20 24.34 -2.61
C ASP A 302 -1.62 23.56 -1.37
N LYS A 303 -1.71 24.27 -0.26
CA LYS A 303 -2.24 23.70 0.98
C LYS A 303 -3.67 23.17 0.73
N PRO A 304 -3.97 21.90 1.06
CA PRO A 304 -5.30 21.35 0.91
C PRO A 304 -6.33 22.08 1.77
N PRO A 305 -7.63 22.04 1.40
CA PRO A 305 -8.71 22.72 2.13
C PRO A 305 -8.98 22.13 3.52
N ALA A 306 -8.40 20.97 3.82
CA ALA A 306 -8.47 20.29 5.11
C ALA A 306 -7.09 19.76 5.52
N PRO A 307 -6.89 19.37 6.79
CA PRO A 307 -5.63 18.77 7.23
C PRO A 307 -5.24 17.55 6.37
N GLY A 308 -3.94 17.37 6.11
CA GLY A 308 -3.42 16.32 5.25
C GLY A 308 -3.85 14.91 5.67
N ALA A 309 -3.95 14.63 6.98
CA ALA A 309 -4.45 13.35 7.47
C ALA A 309 -5.89 13.05 7.03
N LEU A 310 -6.76 14.07 7.01
CA LEU A 310 -8.15 13.93 6.55
C LEU A 310 -8.19 13.72 5.04
N TYR A 311 -7.44 14.55 4.33
CA TYR A 311 -7.41 14.58 2.87
C TYR A 311 -6.76 13.30 2.30
N ALA A 312 -5.80 12.70 3.03
CA ALA A 312 -5.19 11.41 2.71
C ALA A 312 -6.17 10.23 2.67
N SER A 313 -7.36 10.36 3.27
CA SER A 313 -8.39 9.31 3.22
C SER A 313 -9.18 9.27 1.90
N LEU A 314 -8.92 10.21 0.99
CA LEU A 314 -9.66 10.36 -0.27
C LEU A 314 -9.00 9.70 -1.49
N PHE A 315 -7.75 9.26 -1.36
CA PHE A 315 -6.97 8.69 -2.47
C PHE A 315 -6.21 7.44 -2.04
N ASP A 316 -5.90 6.59 -3.01
CA ASP A 316 -5.28 5.29 -2.77
C ASP A 316 -3.75 5.32 -2.94
N ARG A 317 -3.23 6.28 -3.73
CA ARG A 317 -1.82 6.34 -4.14
C ARG A 317 -1.26 7.74 -3.96
N LEU A 318 -0.05 7.86 -3.43
CA LEU A 318 0.62 9.13 -3.17
C LEU A 318 2.07 9.11 -3.66
N ILE A 319 2.43 10.12 -4.44
CA ILE A 319 3.82 10.47 -4.77
C ILE A 319 4.11 11.84 -4.17
N VAL A 320 5.19 11.98 -3.39
CA VAL A 320 5.60 13.27 -2.82
C VAL A 320 6.86 13.76 -3.52
N LEU A 321 6.71 14.62 -4.53
CA LEU A 321 7.83 15.24 -5.24
C LEU A 321 8.38 16.44 -4.44
N SER A 322 8.77 16.17 -3.19
CA SER A 322 9.28 17.19 -2.27
C SER A 322 10.27 16.58 -1.28
N GLU A 323 11.27 17.34 -0.87
CA GLU A 323 12.20 16.95 0.18
C GLU A 323 11.47 16.64 1.49
N VAL A 324 11.68 15.43 2.02
CA VAL A 324 11.15 15.01 3.32
C VAL A 324 12.32 14.74 4.26
N ALA A 325 12.43 15.54 5.32
CA ALA A 325 13.51 15.43 6.30
C ALA A 325 12.97 15.52 7.73
N PRO A 326 12.55 14.40 8.34
CA PRO A 326 12.12 14.41 9.73
C PRO A 326 13.25 14.91 10.64
N ALA A 327 12.95 15.88 11.50
CA ALA A 327 13.95 16.49 12.39
C ALA A 327 14.44 15.50 13.48
N ALA A 328 13.60 14.54 13.85
CA ALA A 328 13.90 13.48 14.80
C ALA A 328 13.10 12.21 14.46
N PRO A 329 13.56 11.02 14.90
CA PRO A 329 12.78 9.79 14.76
C PRO A 329 11.41 9.90 15.45
N GLY A 330 10.42 9.24 14.88
CA GLY A 330 9.05 9.22 15.40
C GLY A 330 8.04 9.70 14.37
N TYR A 331 6.95 10.28 14.85
CA TYR A 331 5.74 10.52 14.04
C TYR A 331 5.35 12.01 13.95
N LEU A 332 6.11 12.92 14.57
CA LEU A 332 5.82 14.36 14.62
C LEU A 332 6.44 15.13 13.45
N TRP A 333 6.13 14.70 12.24
CA TRP A 333 6.54 15.33 10.97
C TRP A 333 5.46 15.07 9.92
N SER A 334 5.30 15.93 8.90
CA SER A 334 4.26 15.75 7.87
C SER A 334 4.77 14.94 6.67
N PRO A 335 4.04 13.90 6.22
CA PRO A 335 4.28 13.20 4.95
C PRO A 335 4.25 14.12 3.73
N VAL A 336 3.38 15.14 3.74
CA VAL A 336 3.15 16.05 2.61
C VAL A 336 3.65 17.45 2.99
N GLN A 337 4.62 17.98 2.26
CA GLN A 337 5.28 19.22 2.71
C GLN A 337 4.43 20.49 2.55
N VAL A 338 3.47 20.49 1.62
CA VAL A 338 2.60 21.66 1.37
C VAL A 338 1.73 22.03 2.57
N ASP A 339 1.49 21.09 3.49
CA ASP A 339 0.70 21.31 4.70
C ASP A 339 1.49 21.14 6.00
N ALA A 340 2.82 21.00 5.96
CA ALA A 340 3.64 20.61 7.11
C ALA A 340 3.54 21.53 8.35
N LYS A 341 3.02 22.75 8.19
CA LYS A 341 2.80 23.71 9.29
C LYS A 341 1.35 23.74 9.78
N ALA A 342 0.45 22.99 9.14
CA ALA A 342 -0.96 22.92 9.51
C ALA A 342 -1.17 21.94 10.67
N PRO A 343 -2.09 22.24 11.61
CA PRO A 343 -2.58 21.23 12.55
C PRO A 343 -3.19 20.04 11.79
N GLY A 344 -3.02 18.80 12.27
CA GLY A 344 -3.58 17.62 11.59
C GLY A 344 -2.75 17.08 10.43
N SER A 345 -1.51 17.56 10.22
CA SER A 345 -0.65 17.18 9.09
C SER A 345 0.36 16.08 9.41
N THR A 346 0.66 15.84 10.69
CA THR A 346 1.75 14.94 11.10
C THR A 346 1.43 13.47 10.84
N LEU A 347 2.44 12.64 10.66
CA LEU A 347 2.29 11.19 10.50
C LEU A 347 1.56 10.55 11.70
N LEU A 348 1.68 11.13 12.89
CA LEU A 348 0.90 10.72 14.06
C LEU A 348 -0.61 10.90 13.84
N GLU A 349 -1.00 12.00 13.21
CA GLU A 349 -2.39 12.33 12.90
C GLU A 349 -2.91 11.52 11.70
N TRP A 350 -2.05 11.14 10.75
CA TRP A 350 -2.40 10.20 9.68
C TRP A 350 -2.80 8.81 10.20
N MET A 351 -2.29 8.41 11.38
CA MET A 351 -2.71 7.18 12.05
C MET A 351 -4.04 7.32 12.82
N ALA A 352 -4.68 8.49 12.81
CA ALA A 352 -5.97 8.76 13.47
C ALA A 352 -7.16 8.55 12.52
N LEU A 353 -8.38 8.80 13.00
CA LEU A 353 -9.57 8.83 12.16
C LEU A 353 -9.66 10.12 11.33
N PRO A 354 -10.13 10.07 10.07
CA PRO A 354 -10.66 8.90 9.36
C PRO A 354 -9.56 7.90 9.03
N PHE A 355 -9.80 6.64 9.41
CA PHE A 355 -8.88 5.55 9.11
C PHE A 355 -8.83 5.31 7.60
N ASN A 356 -7.77 4.66 7.10
CA ASN A 356 -7.56 4.31 5.68
C ASN A 356 -6.90 5.44 4.86
N GLY A 357 -5.61 5.69 5.14
CA GLY A 357 -4.75 6.49 4.26
C GLY A 357 -4.38 5.75 2.95
N PRO A 358 -3.50 6.33 2.12
CA PRO A 358 -3.10 5.73 0.85
C PRO A 358 -2.46 4.35 1.05
N GLU A 359 -2.86 3.37 0.23
CA GLU A 359 -2.25 2.03 0.20
C GLU A 359 -0.82 2.07 -0.34
N GLN A 360 -0.51 3.05 -1.20
CA GLN A 360 0.79 3.21 -1.86
C GLN A 360 1.37 4.60 -1.57
N VAL A 361 2.59 4.65 -1.05
CA VAL A 361 3.28 5.92 -0.73
C VAL A 361 4.69 5.91 -1.31
N ILE A 362 5.02 6.90 -2.13
CA ILE A 362 6.33 7.04 -2.78
C ILE A 362 6.96 8.36 -2.35
N LEU A 363 8.10 8.27 -1.65
CA LEU A 363 8.86 9.38 -1.10
C LEU A 363 10.29 9.40 -1.70
N PRO A 364 10.46 9.88 -2.95
CA PRO A 364 11.73 9.80 -3.67
C PRO A 364 12.80 10.79 -3.20
N ALA A 365 12.42 11.79 -2.40
CA ALA A 365 13.32 12.77 -1.81
C ALA A 365 13.30 12.74 -0.27
N PHE A 366 13.04 11.56 0.32
CA PHE A 366 13.23 11.32 1.74
C PHE A 366 14.72 11.26 2.12
N ARG A 367 15.04 11.86 3.27
CA ARG A 367 16.42 12.14 3.67
C ARG A 367 16.77 11.43 4.96
N THR A 368 17.88 10.71 4.94
CA THR A 368 18.34 9.91 6.08
C THR A 368 19.82 10.17 6.37
N ALA A 369 20.35 9.53 7.43
CA ALA A 369 21.77 9.55 7.72
C ALA A 369 22.65 8.97 6.58
N ALA A 370 22.07 8.18 5.66
CA ALA A 370 22.80 7.60 4.53
C ALA A 370 23.43 8.66 3.60
N GLU A 371 22.79 9.83 3.41
CA GLU A 371 23.29 10.91 2.55
C GLU A 371 24.69 11.42 2.95
N ARG A 372 25.06 11.26 4.23
CA ARG A 372 26.34 11.67 4.80
C ARG A 372 27.21 10.47 5.20
N SER A 373 26.98 9.30 4.59
CA SER A 373 27.65 8.04 4.95
C SER A 373 27.61 7.75 6.45
N MET A 374 26.51 8.15 7.12
CA MET A 374 26.32 8.02 8.57
C MET A 374 27.36 8.77 9.44
N LYS A 375 28.19 9.67 8.88
CA LYS A 375 29.26 10.39 9.60
C LYS A 375 28.78 11.45 10.60
N ALA A 376 27.52 11.88 10.49
CA ALA A 376 26.95 12.99 11.26
C ALA A 376 25.58 12.68 11.89
N GLY A 377 25.17 11.40 11.91
CA GLY A 377 23.95 10.99 12.61
C GLY A 377 24.12 11.04 14.13
N PRO A 378 23.04 10.87 14.93
CA PRO A 378 23.16 10.51 16.33
C PRO A 378 24.21 9.40 16.48
N LYS A 379 24.97 9.36 17.58
CA LYS A 379 26.08 8.39 17.79
C LYS A 379 25.70 6.93 17.47
N ASP A 380 24.41 6.64 17.47
CA ASP A 380 23.80 5.42 16.97
C ASP A 380 23.01 5.75 15.69
N ALA A 381 23.62 5.56 14.51
CA ALA A 381 22.92 5.50 13.22
C ALA A 381 21.98 4.28 13.23
N SER A 382 20.84 4.44 13.92
CA SER A 382 19.99 3.36 14.41
C SER A 382 18.91 2.92 13.42
N GLY A 383 18.82 3.54 12.24
CA GLY A 383 17.75 3.29 11.27
C GLY A 383 16.36 3.69 11.76
N SER A 384 16.26 4.39 12.89
CA SER A 384 15.00 4.74 13.54
C SER A 384 14.17 5.73 12.73
N ASP A 385 14.81 6.61 11.95
CA ASP A 385 14.16 7.49 10.98
C ASP A 385 13.34 6.69 9.95
N ILE A 386 13.94 5.67 9.34
CA ILE A 386 13.26 4.77 8.39
C ILE A 386 12.24 3.89 9.12
N PHE A 387 12.65 3.21 10.20
CA PHE A 387 11.79 2.26 10.92
C PHE A 387 10.49 2.90 11.42
N PHE A 388 10.56 4.07 12.08
CA PHE A 388 9.36 4.75 12.56
C PHE A 388 8.52 5.33 11.41
N THR A 389 9.16 5.81 10.34
CA THR A 389 8.43 6.27 9.15
C THR A 389 7.61 5.14 8.54
N LEU A 390 8.22 3.98 8.31
CA LEU A 390 7.53 2.81 7.76
C LEU A 390 6.43 2.31 8.70
N CYS A 391 6.70 2.19 10.01
CA CYS A 391 5.68 1.81 10.99
C CYS A 391 4.49 2.78 11.00
N GLY A 392 4.73 4.08 10.89
CA GLY A 392 3.68 5.09 10.89
C GLY A 392 2.85 5.08 9.60
N LEU A 393 3.51 5.04 8.44
CA LEU A 393 2.84 4.99 7.14
C LEU A 393 2.02 3.70 7.01
N MET A 394 2.61 2.54 7.31
CA MET A 394 1.90 1.26 7.27
C MET A 394 0.81 1.18 8.36
N GLY A 395 1.03 1.83 9.51
CA GLY A 395 0.03 1.95 10.57
C GLY A 395 -1.18 2.81 10.19
N SER A 396 -1.03 3.71 9.21
CA SER A 396 -2.13 4.48 8.61
C SER A 396 -2.86 3.77 7.46
N GLY A 397 -2.37 2.60 7.04
CA GLY A 397 -2.99 1.78 5.99
C GLY A 397 -2.10 1.51 4.77
N ALA A 398 -0.92 2.11 4.68
CA ALA A 398 -0.01 1.84 3.57
C ALA A 398 0.45 0.37 3.56
N ARG A 399 0.43 -0.25 2.38
CA ARG A 399 0.88 -1.63 2.16
C ARG A 399 2.17 -1.68 1.34
N THR A 400 2.39 -0.67 0.50
CA THR A 400 3.60 -0.49 -0.30
C THR A 400 4.15 0.91 -0.08
N VAL A 401 5.41 1.00 0.35
CA VAL A 401 6.14 2.27 0.55
C VAL A 401 7.47 2.20 -0.19
N LEU A 402 7.69 3.08 -1.15
CA LEU A 402 8.98 3.27 -1.81
C LEU A 402 9.61 4.55 -1.26
N ILE A 403 10.69 4.44 -0.50
CA ILE A 403 11.29 5.56 0.23
C ILE A 403 12.79 5.68 -0.07
N SER A 404 13.28 6.88 -0.34
CA SER A 404 14.72 7.08 -0.51
C SER A 404 15.47 7.12 0.83
N ARG A 405 16.61 6.44 0.89
CA ARG A 405 17.67 6.58 1.88
C ARG A 405 18.52 7.82 1.60
N TRP A 406 18.76 8.11 0.32
CA TRP A 406 19.37 9.34 -0.16
C TRP A 406 18.71 9.80 -1.45
N ARG A 407 18.62 11.11 -1.64
CA ARG A 407 18.07 11.68 -2.88
C ARG A 407 19.16 11.94 -3.91
N THR A 408 18.92 11.49 -5.13
CA THR A 408 19.62 12.00 -6.32
C THR A 408 18.99 13.34 -6.71
N GLY A 409 17.65 13.37 -6.76
CA GLY A 409 16.82 14.56 -6.92
C GLY A 409 16.59 14.99 -8.36
N GLY A 410 17.22 14.32 -9.34
CA GLY A 410 17.11 14.64 -10.76
C GLY A 410 16.16 13.75 -11.56
N GLN A 411 16.25 13.84 -12.89
CA GLN A 411 15.41 13.08 -13.83
C GLN A 411 15.44 11.57 -13.56
N THR A 412 16.60 11.01 -13.22
CA THR A 412 16.73 9.58 -12.85
C THR A 412 15.74 9.18 -11.74
N SER A 413 15.54 10.08 -10.77
CA SER A 413 14.61 9.89 -9.66
C SER A 413 13.16 9.85 -10.16
N VAL A 414 12.81 10.73 -11.09
CA VAL A 414 11.47 10.83 -11.70
C VAL A 414 11.20 9.58 -12.54
N ASP A 415 12.17 9.16 -13.35
CA ASP A 415 12.05 7.98 -14.21
C ASP A 415 11.84 6.71 -13.37
N LEU A 416 12.62 6.49 -12.31
CA LEU A 416 12.44 5.34 -11.41
C LEU A 416 11.04 5.32 -10.78
N VAL A 417 10.55 6.47 -10.34
CA VAL A 417 9.22 6.59 -9.71
C VAL A 417 8.11 6.36 -10.72
N ARG A 418 8.22 6.96 -11.92
CA ARG A 418 7.25 6.80 -13.01
C ARG A 418 7.16 5.33 -13.44
N GLU A 419 8.30 4.70 -13.71
CA GLU A 419 8.37 3.28 -14.08
C GLU A 419 7.79 2.38 -12.99
N PHE A 420 8.10 2.64 -11.72
CA PHE A 420 7.57 1.85 -10.62
C PHE A 420 6.05 2.02 -10.49
N ALA A 421 5.56 3.25 -10.52
CA ALA A 421 4.17 3.57 -10.29
C ALA A 421 3.25 3.10 -11.43
N GLN A 422 3.73 3.08 -12.69
CA GLN A 422 2.96 2.57 -13.83
C GLN A 422 2.90 1.03 -13.87
N GLU A 423 3.95 0.33 -13.43
CA GLU A 423 4.02 -1.14 -13.45
C GLU A 423 3.33 -1.79 -12.24
N LEU A 424 3.29 -1.08 -11.10
CA LEU A 424 2.77 -1.60 -9.82
C LEU A 424 1.32 -2.15 -9.88
N PRO A 425 0.39 -1.63 -10.70
CA PRO A 425 -0.92 -2.25 -10.90
C PRO A 425 -0.88 -3.68 -11.45
N HIS A 426 0.17 -4.05 -12.19
CA HIS A 426 0.19 -5.26 -13.03
C HIS A 426 1.06 -6.39 -12.47
N THR A 427 1.94 -6.09 -11.52
CA THR A 427 2.87 -7.09 -10.95
C THR A 427 3.13 -6.88 -9.46
N THR A 428 3.94 -7.73 -8.82
CA THR A 428 4.34 -7.52 -7.42
C THR A 428 5.18 -6.26 -7.29
N ALA A 429 5.15 -5.60 -6.12
CA ALA A 429 5.94 -4.39 -5.92
C ALA A 429 7.45 -4.65 -6.13
N SER A 430 7.93 -5.81 -5.70
CA SER A 430 9.33 -6.21 -5.83
C SER A 430 9.75 -6.45 -7.29
N ASP A 431 8.84 -6.93 -8.13
CA ASP A 431 9.05 -7.10 -9.57
C ASP A 431 9.01 -5.76 -10.32
N ALA A 432 7.99 -4.93 -10.05
CA ALA A 432 7.89 -3.57 -10.60
C ALA A 432 9.14 -2.75 -10.28
N TRP A 433 9.65 -2.84 -9.05
CA TRP A 433 10.86 -2.13 -8.65
C TRP A 433 12.12 -2.66 -9.33
N GLN A 434 12.29 -3.99 -9.40
CA GLN A 434 13.42 -4.60 -10.11
C GLN A 434 13.44 -4.19 -11.59
N ARG A 435 12.28 -4.22 -12.26
CA ARG A 435 12.13 -3.78 -13.65
C ARG A 435 12.48 -2.30 -13.82
N SER A 436 12.00 -1.43 -12.94
CA SER A 436 12.32 0.01 -12.94
C SER A 436 13.83 0.25 -12.89
N VAL A 437 14.53 -0.44 -11.98
CA VAL A 437 15.99 -0.37 -11.87
C VAL A 437 16.67 -0.89 -13.14
N GLN A 438 16.22 -2.01 -13.71
CA GLN A 438 16.82 -2.59 -14.91
C GLN A 438 16.64 -1.71 -16.16
N ILE A 439 15.52 -0.99 -16.27
CA ILE A 439 15.27 -0.04 -17.36
C ILE A 439 16.15 1.19 -17.17
N VAL A 440 16.01 1.88 -16.02
CA VAL A 440 16.68 3.16 -15.78
C VAL A 440 18.19 3.02 -15.76
N SER A 441 18.73 1.93 -15.18
CA SER A 441 20.19 1.71 -15.15
C SER A 441 20.84 1.63 -16.53
N LYS A 442 20.07 1.28 -17.57
CA LYS A 442 20.53 1.20 -18.97
C LYS A 442 20.28 2.48 -19.77
N SER A 443 19.70 3.50 -19.16
CA SER A 443 19.45 4.81 -19.79
C SER A 443 20.61 5.77 -19.55
N GLU A 444 20.88 6.63 -20.53
CA GLU A 444 21.84 7.74 -20.38
C GLU A 444 21.32 8.76 -19.37
N VAL A 445 22.18 9.19 -18.45
CA VAL A 445 21.84 10.20 -17.45
C VAL A 445 21.68 11.57 -18.12
N ASN A 446 20.52 12.21 -17.96
CA ASN A 446 20.35 13.61 -18.33
C ASN A 446 21.08 14.52 -17.33
N VAL A 447 22.35 14.80 -17.60
CA VAL A 447 23.24 15.59 -16.72
C VAL A 447 22.69 16.99 -16.43
N ALA A 448 21.97 17.61 -17.38
CA ALA A 448 21.38 18.93 -17.18
C ALA A 448 20.25 18.92 -16.15
N ALA A 449 19.54 17.79 -16.04
CA ALA A 449 18.46 17.56 -15.09
C ALA A 449 18.89 16.69 -13.89
N GLU A 450 20.20 16.50 -13.67
CA GLU A 450 20.75 15.70 -12.57
C GLU A 450 21.58 16.59 -11.62
N PRO A 451 21.00 17.10 -10.52
CA PRO A 451 21.59 18.18 -9.72
C PRO A 451 22.88 17.78 -8.99
N ARG A 452 23.17 16.47 -8.90
CA ARG A 452 24.30 15.91 -8.15
C ARG A 452 25.43 15.38 -9.04
N LEU A 453 25.32 15.49 -10.35
CA LEU A 453 26.38 15.10 -11.29
C LEU A 453 26.80 16.29 -12.14
N LYS A 454 28.11 16.49 -12.28
CA LYS A 454 28.67 17.46 -13.23
C LYS A 454 29.74 16.79 -14.08
N LEU A 455 29.65 17.04 -15.38
CA LEU A 455 30.65 16.62 -16.37
C LEU A 455 31.57 17.77 -16.77
N THR A 456 32.77 17.42 -17.22
CA THR A 456 33.64 18.32 -17.98
C THR A 456 33.21 18.36 -19.45
N PRO A 457 33.55 19.40 -20.22
CA PRO A 457 33.11 19.53 -21.63
C PRO A 457 33.55 18.38 -22.56
N GLN A 458 34.56 17.59 -22.16
CA GLN A 458 35.09 16.46 -22.93
C GLN A 458 34.44 15.12 -22.56
N GLN A 459 33.61 15.08 -21.52
CA GLN A 459 32.97 13.85 -21.02
C GLN A 459 31.57 13.66 -21.62
N HIS A 460 31.25 12.41 -21.93
CA HIS A 460 29.91 12.00 -22.34
C HIS A 460 29.07 11.62 -21.12
N ALA A 461 27.75 11.75 -21.26
CA ALA A 461 26.81 11.28 -20.24
C ALA A 461 27.01 9.78 -19.98
N PRO A 462 27.19 9.35 -18.72
CA PRO A 462 27.24 7.94 -18.40
C PRO A 462 25.82 7.32 -18.44
N LEU A 463 25.75 6.01 -18.55
CA LEU A 463 24.55 5.27 -18.17
C LEU A 463 24.32 5.37 -16.65
N ALA A 464 23.07 5.23 -16.21
CA ALA A 464 22.72 5.22 -14.80
C ALA A 464 23.02 3.89 -14.08
N GLU A 465 23.98 3.09 -14.57
CA GLU A 465 24.34 1.78 -14.01
C GLU A 465 24.90 1.85 -12.58
N HIS A 466 25.59 2.96 -12.27
CA HIS A 466 26.23 3.12 -10.98
C HIS A 466 25.20 3.16 -9.84
N PRO A 467 25.36 2.38 -8.73
CA PRO A 467 24.36 2.26 -7.67
C PRO A 467 23.92 3.57 -7.01
N PHE A 468 24.71 4.64 -7.12
CA PHE A 468 24.30 5.99 -6.71
C PHE A 468 22.90 6.37 -7.18
N PHE A 469 22.59 6.03 -8.44
CA PHE A 469 21.39 6.47 -9.15
C PHE A 469 20.11 5.76 -8.69
N TRP A 470 20.21 4.48 -8.34
CA TRP A 470 19.03 3.62 -8.14
C TRP A 470 19.02 2.87 -6.80
N ALA A 471 20.17 2.61 -6.17
CA ALA A 471 20.25 1.90 -4.89
C ALA A 471 19.83 2.77 -3.69
N GLY A 472 19.51 4.04 -3.95
CA GLY A 472 19.05 4.98 -2.93
C GLY A 472 17.69 4.64 -2.35
N TYR A 473 16.94 3.70 -2.93
CA TYR A 473 15.56 3.43 -2.54
C TYR A 473 15.41 2.16 -1.71
N LEU A 474 14.50 2.20 -0.74
CA LEU A 474 14.04 1.06 0.03
C LEU A 474 12.58 0.81 -0.34
N LEU A 475 12.28 -0.37 -0.88
CA LEU A 475 10.92 -0.83 -1.10
C LEU A 475 10.43 -1.61 0.11
N ALA A 476 9.59 -1.00 0.95
CA ALA A 476 8.90 -1.68 2.03
C ALA A 476 7.52 -2.13 1.54
N ASP A 477 7.24 -3.43 1.58
CA ASP A 477 6.01 -3.97 0.99
C ASP A 477 5.54 -5.21 1.75
N THR A 478 4.22 -5.34 1.94
CA THR A 478 3.63 -6.48 2.65
C THR A 478 3.73 -7.79 1.87
N GLY A 479 4.00 -7.77 0.57
CA GLY A 479 3.88 -8.92 -0.33
C GLY A 479 2.49 -9.06 -0.93
N ALA A 480 1.65 -8.03 -0.83
CA ALA A 480 0.33 -8.01 -1.42
C ALA A 480 0.43 -8.16 -2.94
N LEU A 481 -0.25 -9.17 -3.48
CA LEU A 481 -0.34 -9.36 -4.92
C LEU A 481 -1.37 -8.39 -5.51
N PRO A 482 -1.16 -7.85 -6.72
CA PRO A 482 -2.22 -7.15 -7.42
C PRO A 482 -3.38 -8.12 -7.68
N MET A 483 -4.57 -7.57 -7.85
CA MET A 483 -5.69 -8.33 -8.41
C MET A 483 -5.35 -8.66 -9.87
N THR A 484 -5.51 -9.91 -10.28
CA THR A 484 -5.22 -10.32 -11.67
C THR A 484 -6.43 -10.12 -12.57
N ASP A 485 -6.20 -9.99 -13.88
CA ASP A 485 -7.28 -9.99 -14.89
C ASP A 485 -8.11 -11.28 -14.78
N GLU A 486 -7.47 -12.43 -14.56
CA GLU A 486 -8.16 -13.71 -14.30
C GLU A 486 -9.06 -13.68 -13.04
N GLU A 487 -8.69 -12.93 -12.00
CA GLU A 487 -9.52 -12.78 -10.79
C GLU A 487 -10.70 -11.83 -11.02
N GLU A 488 -10.51 -10.79 -11.85
CA GLU A 488 -11.62 -9.95 -12.32
C GLU A 488 -12.58 -10.77 -13.21
N GLU A 489 -12.06 -11.58 -14.13
CA GLU A 489 -12.83 -12.52 -14.95
C GLU A 489 -13.55 -13.57 -14.10
N ALA A 490 -12.91 -14.08 -13.03
CA ALA A 490 -13.54 -15.01 -12.11
C ALA A 490 -14.68 -14.34 -11.33
N ALA A 491 -14.51 -13.09 -10.88
CA ALA A 491 -15.57 -12.32 -10.23
C ALA A 491 -16.74 -12.07 -11.20
N GLU A 492 -16.45 -11.70 -12.45
CA GLU A 492 -17.45 -11.63 -13.53
C GLU A 492 -18.20 -12.95 -13.67
N GLN A 493 -17.47 -14.07 -13.79
CA GLN A 493 -18.04 -15.38 -14.03
C GLN A 493 -18.92 -15.84 -12.86
N VAL A 494 -18.52 -15.58 -11.62
CA VAL A 494 -19.35 -15.87 -10.42
C VAL A 494 -20.69 -15.14 -10.51
N VAL A 495 -20.67 -13.85 -10.87
CA VAL A 495 -21.89 -13.03 -10.96
C VAL A 495 -22.76 -13.42 -12.15
N ARG A 496 -22.17 -13.70 -13.32
CA ARG A 496 -22.91 -14.21 -14.48
C ARG A 496 -23.60 -15.53 -14.15
N THR A 497 -22.86 -16.48 -13.59
CA THR A 497 -23.39 -17.79 -13.21
C THR A 497 -24.46 -17.67 -12.13
N PHE A 498 -24.29 -16.73 -11.20
CA PHE A 498 -25.31 -16.40 -10.19
C PHE A 498 -26.59 -15.86 -10.84
N CYS A 499 -26.49 -14.89 -11.75
CA CYS A 499 -27.64 -14.35 -12.49
C CYS A 499 -28.33 -15.43 -13.33
N ASP A 500 -27.57 -16.29 -14.01
CA ASP A 500 -28.11 -17.40 -14.81
C ASP A 500 -28.85 -18.44 -13.95
N ALA A 501 -28.43 -18.62 -12.69
CA ALA A 501 -29.06 -19.56 -11.75
C ALA A 501 -30.44 -19.08 -11.24
N PHE A 502 -30.80 -17.80 -11.43
CA PHE A 502 -32.10 -17.27 -10.98
C PHE A 502 -33.28 -17.88 -11.75
N ASP A 503 -33.09 -18.26 -13.01
CA ASP A 503 -34.12 -18.90 -13.84
C ASP A 503 -34.66 -20.20 -13.21
N GLY A 504 -33.82 -20.89 -12.42
CA GLY A 504 -34.18 -22.14 -11.73
C GLY A 504 -35.12 -21.96 -10.54
N ARG A 505 -35.35 -20.72 -10.06
CA ARG A 505 -36.21 -20.38 -8.90
C ARG A 505 -35.96 -21.26 -7.67
N ASN A 506 -34.70 -21.62 -7.43
CA ASN A 506 -34.28 -22.43 -6.29
C ASN A 506 -33.34 -21.59 -5.42
N ALA A 507 -33.85 -20.98 -4.35
CA ALA A 507 -33.04 -20.08 -3.53
C ALA A 507 -31.89 -20.83 -2.86
N GLU A 508 -32.10 -22.08 -2.44
CA GLU A 508 -31.05 -22.88 -1.81
C GLU A 508 -29.91 -23.23 -2.78
N ALA A 509 -30.20 -23.34 -4.09
CA ALA A 509 -29.17 -23.50 -5.12
C ALA A 509 -28.28 -22.25 -5.27
N LEU A 510 -28.74 -21.08 -4.81
CA LEU A 510 -27.97 -19.83 -4.82
C LEU A 510 -27.04 -19.71 -3.59
N ARG A 511 -27.28 -20.48 -2.52
CA ARG A 511 -26.48 -20.43 -1.28
C ARG A 511 -24.97 -20.54 -1.51
N PRO A 512 -24.45 -21.43 -2.37
CA PRO A 512 -23.01 -21.56 -2.58
C PRO A 512 -22.34 -20.30 -3.16
N PHE A 513 -23.11 -19.42 -3.82
CA PHE A 513 -22.60 -18.18 -4.36
C PHE A 513 -22.36 -17.12 -3.30
N PHE A 514 -22.90 -17.25 -2.08
CA PHE A 514 -22.83 -16.21 -1.05
C PHE A 514 -21.81 -16.52 0.05
N THR A 515 -21.20 -15.46 0.60
CA THR A 515 -20.49 -15.57 1.87
C THR A 515 -21.47 -15.66 3.05
N ASP A 516 -21.02 -16.22 4.17
CA ASP A 516 -21.87 -16.47 5.33
C ASP A 516 -22.41 -15.15 5.95
N ASP A 517 -21.64 -14.07 5.79
CA ASP A 517 -21.90 -12.69 6.22
C ASP A 517 -22.49 -11.78 5.13
N VAL A 518 -23.02 -12.34 4.04
CA VAL A 518 -23.52 -11.56 2.90
C VAL A 518 -24.53 -10.48 3.30
N VAL A 519 -24.46 -9.31 2.66
CA VAL A 519 -25.51 -8.29 2.72
C VAL A 519 -26.22 -8.18 1.37
N TYR A 520 -27.49 -8.57 1.32
CA TYR A 520 -28.36 -8.38 0.17
C TYR A 520 -29.32 -7.20 0.40
N HIS A 521 -29.40 -6.28 -0.56
CA HIS A 521 -30.17 -5.06 -0.41
C HIS A 521 -30.83 -4.62 -1.72
N ASN A 522 -32.13 -4.90 -1.83
CA ASN A 522 -32.98 -4.17 -2.77
C ASN A 522 -33.20 -2.78 -2.22
N ILE A 523 -32.61 -1.77 -2.86
CA ILE A 523 -32.47 -0.42 -2.30
C ILE A 523 -33.78 0.23 -1.79
N PRO A 524 -34.96 -0.03 -2.39
CA PRO A 524 -36.21 0.51 -1.87
C PRO A 524 -36.73 -0.14 -0.56
N VAL A 525 -36.12 -1.21 -0.06
CA VAL A 525 -36.53 -1.95 1.16
C VAL A 525 -35.35 -2.16 2.11
N ASP A 526 -35.62 -2.61 3.34
CA ASP A 526 -34.57 -2.90 4.31
C ASP A 526 -33.67 -4.09 3.85
N PRO A 527 -32.36 -4.06 4.15
CA PRO A 527 -31.43 -5.10 3.73
C PRO A 527 -31.58 -6.40 4.52
N ALA A 528 -31.32 -7.53 3.86
CA ALA A 528 -31.09 -8.83 4.48
C ALA A 528 -29.59 -8.99 4.81
N VAL A 529 -29.27 -9.37 6.05
CA VAL A 529 -27.89 -9.52 6.53
C VAL A 529 -27.66 -10.94 7.02
N GLY A 530 -26.64 -11.59 6.47
CA GLY A 530 -26.31 -13.00 6.69
C GLY A 530 -26.95 -13.92 5.64
N ILE A 531 -26.30 -15.07 5.42
CA ILE A 531 -26.69 -16.02 4.36
C ILE A 531 -28.11 -16.57 4.54
N ASP A 532 -28.52 -16.93 5.76
CA ASP A 532 -29.85 -17.49 6.01
C ASP A 532 -30.98 -16.46 5.78
N ALA A 533 -30.76 -15.21 6.19
CA ALA A 533 -31.72 -14.13 5.95
C ALA A 533 -31.82 -13.82 4.45
N THR A 534 -30.70 -13.85 3.74
CA THR A 534 -30.64 -13.62 2.29
C THR A 534 -31.37 -14.72 1.52
N ILE A 535 -31.11 -15.99 1.83
CA ILE A 535 -31.79 -17.12 1.18
C ILE A 535 -33.30 -17.10 1.48
N ALA A 536 -33.70 -16.86 2.74
CA ALA A 536 -35.11 -16.77 3.10
C ALA A 536 -35.83 -15.63 2.37
N PHE A 537 -35.17 -14.48 2.17
CA PHE A 537 -35.72 -13.36 1.41
C PHE A 537 -35.93 -13.74 -0.06
N ILE A 538 -34.93 -14.35 -0.71
CA ILE A 538 -35.01 -14.76 -2.11
C ILE A 538 -36.07 -15.84 -2.30
N GLU A 539 -36.16 -16.82 -1.39
CA GLU A 539 -37.20 -17.86 -1.42
C GLU A 539 -38.60 -17.26 -1.34
N GLY A 540 -38.81 -16.30 -0.43
CA GLY A 540 -40.08 -15.57 -0.33
C GLY A 540 -40.42 -14.83 -1.64
N PHE A 541 -39.41 -14.25 -2.29
CA PHE A 541 -39.59 -13.58 -3.58
C PHE A 541 -39.94 -14.56 -4.70
N PHE A 542 -39.23 -15.69 -4.81
CA PHE A 542 -39.56 -16.75 -5.76
C PHE A 542 -40.96 -17.32 -5.54
N GLY A 543 -41.47 -17.36 -4.30
CA GLY A 543 -42.84 -17.78 -4.02
C GLY A 543 -43.92 -16.87 -4.61
N MET A 544 -43.60 -15.61 -4.95
CA MET A 544 -44.56 -14.63 -5.45
C MET A 544 -44.69 -14.61 -6.98
N CYS A 545 -43.73 -15.17 -7.72
CA CYS A 545 -43.74 -15.19 -9.19
C CYS A 545 -43.95 -16.60 -9.76
N GLU A 546 -44.45 -16.71 -10.98
CA GLU A 546 -44.59 -17.95 -11.77
C GLU A 546 -43.33 -18.23 -12.60
N SER A 547 -42.64 -17.19 -13.05
CA SER A 547 -41.31 -17.28 -13.63
C SER A 547 -40.54 -15.99 -13.37
N MET A 548 -39.22 -16.09 -13.44
CA MET A 548 -38.30 -14.97 -13.41
C MET A 548 -37.17 -15.25 -14.39
N THR A 549 -36.75 -14.24 -15.15
CA THR A 549 -35.61 -14.35 -16.05
C THR A 549 -34.77 -13.10 -15.94
N ILE A 550 -33.46 -13.27 -15.76
CA ILE A 550 -32.51 -12.16 -15.68
C ILE A 550 -31.76 -12.05 -17.00
N GLU A 551 -31.98 -10.97 -17.75
CA GLU A 551 -31.19 -10.65 -18.93
C GLU A 551 -30.15 -9.58 -18.56
N THR A 552 -28.87 -9.93 -18.57
CA THR A 552 -27.79 -8.94 -18.38
C THR A 552 -27.50 -8.23 -19.69
N VAL A 553 -27.82 -6.94 -19.76
CA VAL A 553 -27.63 -6.08 -20.94
C VAL A 553 -26.19 -5.59 -21.02
N HIS A 554 -25.67 -5.06 -19.92
CA HIS A 554 -24.28 -4.62 -19.81
C HIS A 554 -23.69 -5.12 -18.50
N LEU A 555 -22.38 -5.41 -18.53
CA LEU A 555 -21.62 -5.79 -17.36
C LEU A 555 -20.27 -5.08 -17.39
N ALA A 556 -19.85 -4.56 -16.24
CA ALA A 556 -18.52 -4.02 -16.05
C ALA A 556 -17.92 -4.55 -14.75
N VAL A 557 -16.63 -4.88 -14.79
CA VAL A 557 -15.87 -5.29 -13.60
C VAL A 557 -14.82 -4.23 -13.26
N ARG A 558 -14.65 -4.02 -11.95
CA ARG A 558 -13.55 -3.22 -11.42
C ARG A 558 -13.05 -3.87 -10.14
N GLY A 559 -11.89 -4.52 -10.20
CA GLY A 559 -11.39 -5.32 -9.09
C GLY A 559 -12.40 -6.40 -8.70
N ASN A 560 -12.79 -6.42 -7.43
CA ASN A 560 -13.74 -7.40 -6.90
C ASN A 560 -15.22 -6.96 -6.99
N VAL A 561 -15.50 -5.86 -7.70
CA VAL A 561 -16.85 -5.31 -7.86
C VAL A 561 -17.34 -5.56 -9.28
N VAL A 562 -18.54 -6.12 -9.40
CA VAL A 562 -19.23 -6.34 -10.67
C VAL A 562 -20.49 -5.50 -10.72
N LEU A 563 -20.63 -4.70 -11.77
CA LEU A 563 -21.81 -3.90 -12.08
C LEU A 563 -22.59 -4.56 -13.20
N THR A 564 -23.90 -4.66 -13.06
CA THR A 564 -24.78 -5.25 -14.07
C THR A 564 -25.94 -4.30 -14.37
N GLU A 565 -26.10 -3.89 -15.63
CA GLU A 565 -27.37 -3.38 -16.14
C GLU A 565 -28.18 -4.57 -16.65
N ARG A 566 -29.37 -4.78 -16.10
CA ARG A 566 -30.18 -5.96 -16.37
C ARG A 566 -31.63 -5.59 -16.67
N ILE A 567 -32.31 -6.50 -17.35
CA ILE A 567 -33.77 -6.55 -17.43
C ILE A 567 -34.22 -7.83 -16.74
N ASP A 568 -34.83 -7.68 -15.57
CA ASP A 568 -35.36 -8.78 -14.79
C ASP A 568 -36.85 -8.90 -15.17
N THR A 569 -37.24 -9.97 -15.87
CA THR A 569 -38.61 -10.19 -16.35
C THR A 569 -39.34 -11.16 -15.44
N PHE A 570 -40.49 -10.75 -14.91
CA PHE A 570 -41.30 -11.56 -14.00
C PHE A 570 -42.61 -11.95 -14.65
N THR A 571 -43.10 -13.15 -14.35
CA THR A 571 -44.50 -13.55 -14.61
C THR A 571 -45.23 -13.65 -13.28
N ILE A 572 -46.30 -12.87 -13.07
CA ILE A 572 -47.12 -12.89 -11.85
C ILE A 572 -48.59 -12.87 -12.26
N GLY A 573 -49.36 -13.88 -11.87
CA GLY A 573 -50.79 -13.95 -12.19
C GLY A 573 -51.07 -13.91 -13.70
N GLY A 574 -50.19 -14.50 -14.50
CA GLY A 574 -50.24 -14.47 -15.97
C GLY A 574 -49.79 -13.16 -16.64
N VAL A 575 -49.41 -12.12 -15.89
CA VAL A 575 -48.85 -10.87 -16.44
C VAL A 575 -47.33 -10.98 -16.52
N VAL A 576 -46.76 -10.70 -17.70
CA VAL A 576 -45.30 -10.69 -17.93
C VAL A 576 -44.82 -9.25 -18.00
N ALA A 577 -43.90 -8.86 -17.13
CA ALA A 577 -43.43 -7.48 -17.05
C ALA A 577 -41.90 -7.38 -16.88
N PRO A 578 -41.20 -6.61 -17.73
CA PRO A 578 -39.77 -6.37 -17.60
C PRO A 578 -39.48 -5.24 -16.61
N LEU A 579 -38.53 -5.45 -15.71
CA LEU A 579 -38.02 -4.44 -14.78
C LEU A 579 -36.56 -4.11 -15.10
N PRO A 580 -36.24 -2.86 -15.46
CA PRO A 580 -34.86 -2.42 -15.54
C PRO A 580 -34.22 -2.41 -14.15
N VAL A 581 -33.08 -3.07 -14.00
CA VAL A 581 -32.35 -3.19 -12.73
C VAL A 581 -30.88 -2.84 -12.93
N MET A 582 -30.33 -2.03 -12.03
CA MET A 582 -28.89 -1.84 -11.91
C MET A 582 -28.38 -2.55 -10.66
N GLY A 583 -27.53 -3.55 -10.83
CA GLY A 583 -26.97 -4.36 -9.77
C GLY A 583 -25.49 -4.07 -9.49
N THR A 584 -25.11 -4.14 -8.23
CA THR A 584 -23.73 -4.01 -7.76
C THR A 584 -23.38 -5.16 -6.82
N PHE A 585 -22.45 -6.01 -7.25
CA PHE A 585 -21.95 -7.17 -6.52
C PHE A 585 -20.52 -6.93 -6.02
N GLU A 586 -20.23 -7.29 -4.78
CA GLU A 586 -18.86 -7.44 -4.28
C GLU A 586 -18.56 -8.92 -4.10
N VAL A 587 -17.45 -9.39 -4.67
CA VAL A 587 -16.99 -10.78 -4.60
C VAL A 587 -15.79 -10.85 -3.65
N ARG A 588 -15.78 -11.84 -2.77
CA ARG A 588 -14.71 -12.17 -1.84
C ARG A 588 -14.51 -13.67 -1.83
N ASP A 589 -13.29 -14.12 -2.08
CA ASP A 589 -12.94 -15.55 -2.10
C ASP A 589 -13.86 -16.38 -3.03
N GLY A 590 -14.19 -15.83 -4.21
CA GLY A 590 -15.07 -16.47 -5.19
C GLY A 590 -16.55 -16.50 -4.83
N ARG A 591 -16.98 -15.82 -3.77
CA ARG A 591 -18.38 -15.72 -3.32
C ARG A 591 -18.83 -14.27 -3.17
N ILE A 592 -20.10 -13.99 -3.43
CA ILE A 592 -20.73 -12.68 -3.30
C ILE A 592 -20.86 -12.35 -1.80
N SER A 593 -20.16 -11.30 -1.36
CA SER A 593 -20.24 -10.77 0.01
C SER A 593 -21.21 -9.62 0.15
N ALA A 594 -21.56 -8.95 -0.94
CA ALA A 594 -22.64 -7.97 -0.93
C ALA A 594 -23.29 -7.87 -2.31
N TRP A 595 -24.61 -7.73 -2.33
CA TRP A 595 -25.41 -7.54 -3.53
C TRP A 595 -26.42 -6.42 -3.28
N ARG A 596 -26.42 -5.38 -4.13
CA ARG A 596 -27.46 -4.35 -4.12
C ARG A 596 -28.07 -4.19 -5.49
N ASP A 597 -29.39 -4.11 -5.54
CA ASP A 597 -30.13 -3.82 -6.77
C ASP A 597 -30.93 -2.51 -6.63
N TYR A 598 -30.79 -1.66 -7.65
CA TYR A 598 -31.48 -0.38 -7.82
C TYR A 598 -32.54 -0.53 -8.91
N PHE A 599 -33.79 -0.28 -8.55
CA PHE A 599 -34.95 -0.32 -9.45
C PHE A 599 -36.11 0.52 -8.90
N ASP A 600 -37.13 0.76 -9.71
CA ASP A 600 -38.34 1.50 -9.30
C ASP A 600 -39.35 0.58 -8.62
N MET A 601 -39.57 0.79 -7.31
CA MET A 601 -40.58 0.06 -6.54
C MET A 601 -42.02 0.35 -7.01
N GLY A 602 -42.29 1.54 -7.56
CA GLY A 602 -43.60 1.88 -8.10
C GLY A 602 -43.98 0.98 -9.28
N GLN A 603 -43.00 0.69 -10.15
CA GLN A 603 -43.19 -0.24 -11.27
C GLN A 603 -43.48 -1.66 -10.76
N VAL A 604 -42.75 -2.11 -9.75
CA VAL A 604 -42.98 -3.43 -9.11
C VAL A 604 -44.39 -3.52 -8.50
N LEU A 605 -44.84 -2.49 -7.79
CA LEU A 605 -46.18 -2.46 -7.19
C LEU A 605 -47.29 -2.51 -8.24
N ALA A 606 -47.14 -1.79 -9.36
CA ALA A 606 -48.10 -1.84 -10.47
C ALA A 606 -48.19 -3.23 -11.10
N MET A 607 -47.06 -3.96 -11.19
CA MET A 607 -47.05 -5.34 -11.66
C MET A 607 -47.85 -6.26 -10.73
N PHE A 608 -47.70 -6.09 -9.40
CA PHE A 608 -48.45 -6.88 -8.42
C PHE A 608 -49.94 -6.53 -8.31
N SER A 609 -50.35 -5.30 -8.66
CA SER A 609 -51.76 -4.90 -8.67
C SER A 609 -52.49 -5.25 -9.97
N GLY A 610 -51.78 -5.67 -11.02
CA GLY A 610 -52.33 -5.95 -12.35
C GLY A 610 -52.62 -4.69 -13.17
N ASP A 611 -52.04 -3.55 -12.79
CA ASP A 611 -52.17 -2.26 -13.46
C ASP A 611 -50.99 -1.97 -14.43
N ALA A 612 -50.07 -2.92 -14.58
CA ALA A 612 -48.83 -2.81 -15.36
C ALA A 612 -48.99 -2.97 -16.87
#